data_AF-A0A9D4Q1H7-F1
#
_entry.id   AF-A0A9D4Q1H7-F1
#
_cell.length_a   1.000
_cell.length_b   1.000
_cell.length_c   1.000
_cell.angle_alpha   90.00
_cell.angle_beta   90.00
_cell.angle_gamma   90.00
#
_symmetry.space_group_name_H-M   'P 1'
#
loop_
_entity.id
_entity.type
_entity.pdbx_description
1 polymer ?
#
loop_
_entity_poly.entity_id
_entity_poly.type
_entity_poly.pdbx_seq_one_letter_code
_entity_poly.pdbx_strand_id
1 'polypeptide(L)'
;MVNSQRMRMANEKASKNVVLRGNVPKSTKPQDEKYPVGPWLLAFFIFVVCGSADREIDLAFFRVSSGPQHNTRSMTMGEESPVSSLVLPVLIRPILDKLERKDLGAAQTLKGAVTKVEMEHPGFLYDLVMGLIKETDVSVNVTECLLKLQGSIPDNEDLKCSRTEDAFQEFNRRASYLKKVLSRIPDEINDRKTFLDTIKEIASAIKKLLDAVNDVSTYIPSPYRKQALEHRKREFVKYSKRFSNTLKEFFKEGQVQAVFVSAVYLIYQTNHIMVTVKNECD
;
A
#
# COMPACT_ATOMS: atom_id res chain seq x y z
N MET A 1 43.97 54.83 25.49
CA MET A 1 42.52 55.09 25.31
C MET A 1 41.98 54.42 24.03
N VAL A 2 41.91 53.08 23.97
CA VAL A 2 41.43 52.35 22.75
C VAL A 2 40.30 51.36 23.04
N ASN A 3 40.01 51.04 24.32
CA ASN A 3 38.94 50.08 24.68
C ASN A 3 37.53 50.69 24.78
N SER A 4 37.40 52.02 24.84
CA SER A 4 36.11 52.69 25.04
C SER A 4 35.30 52.89 23.74
N GLN A 5 35.95 52.87 22.57
CA GLN A 5 35.26 53.04 21.27
C GLN A 5 34.53 51.78 20.80
N ARG A 6 35.06 50.58 21.06
CA ARG A 6 34.40 49.31 20.68
C ARG A 6 33.12 49.04 21.47
N MET A 7 33.12 49.39 22.77
CA MET A 7 31.94 49.28 23.63
C MET A 7 30.82 50.26 23.24
N ARG A 8 31.17 51.46 22.76
CA ARG A 8 30.18 52.47 22.32
C ARG A 8 29.45 52.04 21.04
N MET A 9 30.16 51.46 20.07
CA MET A 9 29.56 50.94 18.84
C MET A 9 28.68 49.69 19.05
N ALA A 10 29.02 48.85 20.03
CA ALA A 10 28.18 47.70 20.40
C ALA A 10 26.87 48.15 21.09
N ASN A 11 26.95 49.15 21.98
CA ASN A 11 25.76 49.72 22.63
C ASN A 11 24.85 50.48 21.66
N GLU A 12 25.40 51.19 20.66
CA GLU A 12 24.61 51.85 19.61
C GLU A 12 23.91 50.87 18.66
N LYS A 13 24.49 49.68 18.40
CA LYS A 13 23.79 48.62 17.63
C LYS A 13 22.71 47.93 18.45
N ALA A 14 22.92 47.75 19.75
CA ALA A 14 21.92 47.17 20.64
C ALA A 14 20.73 48.12 20.88
N SER A 15 20.97 49.44 21.02
CA SER A 15 19.88 50.41 21.26
C SER A 15 18.94 50.59 20.07
N LYS A 16 19.44 50.43 18.82
CA LYS A 16 18.61 50.45 17.60
C LYS A 16 17.62 49.28 17.52
N ASN A 17 17.92 48.16 18.19
CA ASN A 17 17.02 47.00 18.24
C ASN A 17 15.95 47.10 19.34
N VAL A 18 16.10 48.02 20.30
CA VAL A 18 15.16 48.20 21.43
C VAL A 18 14.05 49.19 21.11
N VAL A 19 14.27 50.14 20.19
CA VAL A 19 13.24 51.12 19.75
C VAL A 19 12.32 50.56 18.64
N LEU A 20 12.61 49.36 18.13
CA LEU A 20 11.76 48.64 17.15
C LEU A 20 10.86 47.57 17.83
N ARG A 21 10.54 47.75 19.11
CA ARG A 21 9.55 46.92 19.82
C ARG A 21 8.14 47.39 19.44
N GLY A 22 7.56 46.78 18.41
CA GLY A 22 6.15 47.07 18.08
C GLY A 22 5.69 46.73 16.68
N ASN A 23 6.04 45.55 16.15
CA ASN A 23 5.16 44.88 15.20
C ASN A 23 5.60 43.42 15.08
N VAL A 24 4.89 42.50 15.75
CA VAL A 24 5.04 41.08 15.49
C VAL A 24 4.36 40.82 14.15
N PRO A 25 5.07 40.48 13.05
CA PRO A 25 4.39 40.05 11.85
C PRO A 25 3.67 38.75 12.21
N LYS A 26 2.35 38.70 12.03
CA LYS A 26 1.63 37.43 11.94
C LYS A 26 2.14 36.71 10.69
N SER A 27 3.21 35.94 10.80
CA SER A 27 3.70 35.11 9.70
C SER A 27 2.98 33.78 9.70
N THR A 28 1.65 33.81 9.57
CA THR A 28 0.95 32.76 8.83
C THR A 28 0.98 33.21 7.38
N LYS A 29 2.11 32.95 6.70
CA LYS A 29 1.99 32.74 5.27
C LYS A 29 1.25 31.40 5.15
N PRO A 30 0.06 31.31 4.54
CA PRO A 30 -0.24 30.10 3.83
C PRO A 30 0.88 30.02 2.80
N GLN A 31 1.92 29.24 3.08
CA GLN A 31 2.66 28.69 1.97
C GLN A 31 1.61 27.87 1.26
N ASP A 32 1.11 28.39 0.14
CA ASP A 32 0.88 27.55 -1.02
C ASP A 32 2.17 26.75 -1.18
N GLU A 33 2.26 25.60 -0.49
CA GLU A 33 3.19 24.55 -0.83
C GLU A 33 2.72 24.10 -2.21
N LYS A 34 3.18 24.87 -3.19
CA LYS A 34 3.13 24.58 -4.60
C LYS A 34 3.81 23.24 -4.73
N TYR A 35 2.99 22.21 -4.72
CA TYR A 35 3.36 20.81 -4.75
C TYR A 35 4.54 20.63 -5.72
N PRO A 36 5.77 20.31 -5.24
CA PRO A 36 6.92 20.04 -6.11
C PRO A 36 6.73 18.79 -7.00
N VAL A 37 5.53 18.19 -7.00
CA VAL A 37 5.11 17.19 -7.97
C VAL A 37 3.87 17.66 -8.70
N GLY A 38 4.06 17.96 -9.98
CA GLY A 38 2.98 18.42 -10.83
C GLY A 38 1.91 17.34 -11.04
N PRO A 39 0.67 17.75 -11.37
CA PRO A 39 -0.40 16.88 -11.87
C PRO A 39 0.06 15.88 -12.96
N TRP A 40 1.14 16.20 -13.66
CA TRP A 40 1.86 15.35 -14.61
C TRP A 40 2.28 13.98 -14.06
N LEU A 41 2.65 13.86 -12.78
CA LEU A 41 3.09 12.58 -12.20
C LEU A 41 1.88 11.66 -11.90
N LEU A 42 0.75 12.25 -11.54
CA LEU A 42 -0.53 11.56 -11.42
C LEU A 42 -1.09 11.20 -12.81
N ALA A 43 -0.92 12.08 -13.79
CA ALA A 43 -1.24 11.78 -15.18
C ALA A 43 -0.35 10.65 -15.71
N PHE A 44 0.94 10.63 -15.38
CA PHE A 44 1.85 9.53 -15.68
C PHE A 44 1.40 8.23 -15.00
N PHE A 45 1.00 8.26 -13.73
CA PHE A 45 0.48 7.08 -13.04
C PHE A 45 -0.82 6.56 -13.68
N ILE A 46 -1.77 7.46 -14.00
CA ILE A 46 -3.01 7.11 -14.69
C ILE A 46 -2.72 6.59 -16.11
N PHE A 47 -1.79 7.20 -16.83
CA PHE A 47 -1.39 6.78 -18.18
C PHE A 47 -0.65 5.43 -18.18
N VAL A 48 0.23 5.18 -17.20
CA VAL A 48 0.98 3.93 -17.08
C VAL A 48 0.09 2.78 -16.58
N VAL A 49 -0.87 3.06 -15.69
CA VAL A 49 -1.77 2.03 -15.11
C VAL A 49 -3.07 1.84 -15.93
N CYS A 50 -3.58 2.87 -16.61
CA CYS A 50 -4.74 2.76 -17.52
C CYS A 50 -4.37 2.54 -18.99
N GLY A 51 -3.23 3.04 -19.46
CA GLY A 51 -2.87 3.11 -20.89
C GLY A 51 -2.21 1.84 -21.47
N SER A 52 -2.43 0.68 -20.86
CA SER A 52 -2.02 -0.63 -21.43
C SER A 52 -3.22 -1.52 -21.79
N ALA A 53 -4.43 -0.93 -21.85
CA ALA A 53 -5.56 -1.51 -22.59
C ALA A 53 -5.69 -0.73 -23.90
N ASP A 54 -5.61 -1.44 -25.03
CA ASP A 54 -5.40 -0.93 -26.39
C ASP A 54 -6.29 0.22 -26.89
N ARG A 55 -5.74 0.87 -27.93
CA ARG A 55 -6.28 1.98 -28.75
C ARG A 55 -7.74 1.72 -29.17
N GLU A 56 -8.67 2.60 -28.80
CA GLU A 56 -9.75 3.15 -29.67
C GLU A 56 -10.84 3.99 -28.98
N ILE A 57 -10.91 4.14 -27.65
CA ILE A 57 -12.07 4.83 -27.03
C ILE A 57 -11.65 5.99 -26.13
N ASP A 58 -11.57 7.18 -26.73
CA ASP A 58 -11.32 8.45 -26.04
C ASP A 58 -12.47 9.47 -26.18
N LEU A 59 -13.72 9.07 -26.43
CA LEU A 59 -14.75 10.07 -26.76
C LEU A 59 -16.16 9.91 -26.19
N ALA A 60 -16.44 9.00 -25.25
CA ALA A 60 -17.84 8.79 -24.80
C ALA A 60 -18.14 8.94 -23.30
N PHE A 61 -17.23 8.65 -22.37
CA PHE A 61 -17.62 8.58 -20.95
C PHE A 61 -17.34 9.84 -20.12
N PHE A 62 -16.69 10.85 -20.71
CA PHE A 62 -16.44 12.16 -20.08
C PHE A 62 -17.70 13.06 -20.00
N ARG A 63 -18.92 12.58 -20.33
CA ARG A 63 -20.08 13.48 -20.50
C ARG A 63 -21.40 13.17 -19.77
N VAL A 64 -21.65 12.04 -19.09
CA VAL A 64 -23.05 11.71 -18.66
C VAL A 64 -23.30 11.30 -17.20
N SER A 65 -22.33 11.26 -16.27
CA SER A 65 -22.73 11.09 -14.85
C SER A 65 -21.69 11.57 -13.86
N SER A 66 -21.96 12.72 -13.22
CA SER A 66 -21.98 12.87 -11.75
C SER A 66 -22.16 14.35 -11.38
N GLY A 67 -23.40 14.75 -11.10
CA GLY A 67 -23.69 15.93 -10.26
C GLY A 67 -23.32 15.66 -8.79
N PRO A 68 -23.45 16.66 -7.90
CA PRO A 68 -22.73 16.69 -6.64
C PRO A 68 -23.43 15.83 -5.57
N GLN A 69 -22.67 14.95 -4.91
CA GLN A 69 -23.07 14.38 -3.62
C GLN A 69 -21.94 14.51 -2.61
N HIS A 70 -22.13 15.47 -1.70
CA HIS A 70 -21.76 15.32 -0.31
C HIS A 70 -22.48 14.09 0.24
N ASN A 71 -21.76 13.05 0.68
CA ASN A 71 -22.19 12.26 1.82
C ASN A 71 -21.05 11.39 2.36
N THR A 72 -20.69 11.63 3.61
CA THR A 72 -20.06 10.69 4.53
C THR A 72 -20.86 9.38 4.52
N ARG A 73 -20.35 8.33 3.88
CA ARG A 73 -20.97 7.00 3.92
C ARG A 73 -20.09 6.00 4.65
N SER A 74 -20.49 5.78 5.91
CA SER A 74 -20.52 4.53 6.65
C SER A 74 -19.98 3.30 5.93
N MET A 75 -18.96 2.69 6.53
CA MET A 75 -18.61 1.28 6.32
C MET A 75 -19.88 0.43 6.46
N THR A 76 -20.22 -0.31 5.41
CA THR A 76 -21.28 -1.31 5.42
C THR A 76 -20.64 -2.68 5.34
N MET A 77 -21.07 -3.55 6.24
CA MET A 77 -20.69 -4.94 6.42
C MET A 77 -20.88 -5.72 5.10
N GLY A 78 -19.82 -6.36 4.59
CA GLY A 78 -19.89 -7.24 3.42
C GLY A 78 -18.60 -7.37 2.60
N GLU A 79 -17.64 -6.44 2.73
CA GLU A 79 -16.27 -6.65 2.24
C GLU A 79 -15.46 -7.32 3.34
N GLU A 80 -15.01 -8.58 3.14
CA GLU A 80 -13.95 -9.17 3.98
C GLU A 80 -12.80 -8.16 4.08
N SER A 81 -12.45 -7.76 5.30
CA SER A 81 -11.37 -6.80 5.49
C SER A 81 -10.07 -7.45 5.01
N PRO A 82 -9.34 -6.87 4.03
CA PRO A 82 -8.06 -7.44 3.58
C PRO A 82 -7.05 -7.51 4.72
N VAL A 83 -7.22 -6.68 5.75
CA VAL A 83 -6.43 -6.72 6.98
C VAL A 83 -6.62 -8.06 7.68
N SER A 84 -7.86 -8.53 7.85
CA SER A 84 -8.13 -9.80 8.52
C SER A 84 -7.61 -10.99 7.73
N SER A 85 -7.84 -11.01 6.42
CA SER A 85 -7.36 -12.08 5.54
C SER A 85 -5.83 -12.18 5.43
N LEU A 86 -5.11 -11.10 5.78
CA LEU A 86 -3.65 -11.09 5.79
C LEU A 86 -3.05 -11.45 7.17
N VAL A 87 -3.82 -11.45 8.26
CA VAL A 87 -3.30 -11.79 9.59
C VAL A 87 -2.68 -13.18 9.61
N LEU A 88 -3.36 -14.18 9.07
CA LEU A 88 -2.82 -15.55 9.02
C LEU A 88 -1.50 -15.64 8.23
N PRO A 89 -1.45 -15.30 6.93
CA PRO A 89 -0.23 -15.47 6.14
C PRO A 89 0.90 -14.49 6.52
N VAL A 90 0.58 -13.29 7.01
CA VAL A 90 1.58 -12.24 7.25
C VAL A 90 2.07 -12.19 8.70
N LEU A 91 1.19 -12.45 9.67
CA LEU A 91 1.55 -12.32 11.09
C LEU A 91 1.70 -13.69 11.76
N ILE A 92 0.66 -14.53 11.67
CA ILE A 92 0.61 -15.77 12.46
C ILE A 92 1.53 -16.83 11.89
N ARG A 93 1.52 -17.03 10.58
CA ARG A 93 2.29 -18.11 9.93
C ARG A 93 3.80 -17.99 10.15
N PRO A 94 4.44 -16.81 9.99
CA PRO A 94 5.86 -16.67 10.32
C PRO A 94 6.19 -16.94 11.80
N ILE A 95 5.25 -16.70 12.73
CA ILE A 95 5.43 -17.04 14.15
C ILE A 95 5.42 -18.56 14.34
N LEU A 96 4.48 -19.26 13.68
CA LEU A 96 4.39 -20.72 13.73
C LEU A 96 5.60 -21.40 13.05
N ASP A 97 6.12 -20.84 11.95
CA ASP A 97 7.35 -21.33 11.31
C ASP A 97 8.59 -21.18 12.22
N LYS A 98 8.64 -20.11 13.03
CA LYS A 98 9.67 -19.97 14.08
C LYS A 98 9.47 -20.98 15.20
N LEU A 99 8.23 -21.34 15.53
CA LEU A 99 7.91 -22.34 16.55
C LEU A 99 8.32 -23.75 16.12
N GLU A 100 8.20 -24.10 14.83
CA GLU A 100 8.60 -25.41 14.30
C GLU A 100 10.06 -25.76 14.59
N ARG A 101 10.94 -24.74 14.63
CA ARG A 101 12.35 -24.92 14.96
C ARG A 101 12.58 -25.32 16.42
N LYS A 102 11.58 -25.11 17.28
CA LYS A 102 11.62 -25.44 18.72
C LYS A 102 10.82 -26.70 19.02
N ASP A 103 9.64 -26.83 18.43
CA ASP A 103 8.75 -27.96 18.60
C ASP A 103 7.90 -28.15 17.34
N LEU A 104 8.24 -29.17 16.56
CA LEU A 104 7.54 -29.49 15.33
C LEU A 104 6.09 -29.94 15.59
N GLY A 105 5.85 -30.74 16.62
CA GLY A 105 4.53 -31.31 16.90
C GLY A 105 3.53 -30.25 17.37
N ALA A 106 3.95 -29.38 18.30
CA ALA A 106 3.13 -28.26 18.77
C ALA A 106 2.84 -27.27 17.64
N ALA A 107 3.85 -26.93 16.82
CA ALA A 107 3.68 -26.02 15.71
C ALA A 107 2.72 -26.56 14.64
N GLN A 108 2.81 -27.83 14.28
CA GLN A 108 1.90 -28.45 13.32
C GLN A 108 0.47 -28.52 13.85
N THR A 109 0.30 -28.85 15.12
CA THR A 109 -1.03 -28.85 15.79
C THR A 109 -1.65 -27.46 15.75
N LEU A 110 -0.87 -26.42 16.11
CA LEU A 110 -1.34 -25.04 16.07
C LEU A 110 -1.64 -24.57 14.65
N LYS A 111 -0.77 -24.87 13.66
CA LYS A 111 -1.01 -24.55 12.25
C LYS A 111 -2.35 -25.13 11.78
N GLY A 112 -2.59 -26.42 12.03
CA GLY A 112 -3.85 -27.08 11.66
C GLY A 112 -5.07 -26.45 12.33
N ALA A 113 -5.01 -26.21 13.64
CA ALA A 113 -6.12 -25.62 14.40
C ALA A 113 -6.43 -24.18 13.97
N VAL A 114 -5.39 -23.35 13.82
CA VAL A 114 -5.48 -21.94 13.41
C VAL A 114 -6.01 -21.81 11.98
N THR A 115 -5.53 -22.63 11.05
CA THR A 115 -6.05 -22.64 9.68
C THR A 115 -7.52 -23.08 9.66
N LYS A 116 -7.87 -24.14 10.43
CA LYS A 116 -9.25 -24.63 10.48
C LYS A 116 -10.22 -23.59 11.05
N VAL A 117 -9.88 -22.94 12.17
CA VAL A 117 -10.76 -21.94 12.78
C VAL A 117 -10.92 -20.71 11.88
N GLU A 118 -9.86 -20.25 11.20
CA GLU A 118 -9.96 -19.12 10.28
C GLU A 118 -10.79 -19.47 9.02
N MET A 119 -10.75 -20.72 8.58
CA MET A 119 -11.60 -21.20 7.48
C MET A 119 -13.08 -21.30 7.88
N GLU A 120 -13.38 -21.79 9.08
CA GLU A 120 -14.76 -21.92 9.58
C GLU A 120 -15.33 -20.57 10.03
N HIS A 121 -14.47 -19.67 10.52
CA HIS A 121 -14.81 -18.34 11.03
C HIS A 121 -13.82 -17.28 10.54
N PRO A 122 -13.98 -16.78 9.29
CA PRO A 122 -13.11 -15.75 8.74
C PRO A 122 -13.06 -14.50 9.63
N GLY A 123 -11.85 -14.02 9.92
CA GLY A 123 -11.62 -12.88 10.80
C GLY A 123 -11.36 -13.25 12.27
N PHE A 124 -11.51 -14.50 12.67
CA PHE A 124 -11.26 -14.95 14.04
C PHE A 124 -9.85 -14.56 14.52
N LEU A 125 -8.82 -14.78 13.69
CA LEU A 125 -7.44 -14.47 14.08
C LEU A 125 -7.19 -12.97 14.18
N TYR A 126 -7.88 -12.16 13.37
CA TYR A 126 -7.83 -10.72 13.52
C TYR A 126 -8.41 -10.28 14.86
N ASP A 127 -9.58 -10.78 15.22
CA ASP A 127 -10.22 -10.46 16.50
C ASP A 127 -9.38 -10.93 17.69
N LEU A 128 -8.75 -12.10 17.59
CA LEU A 128 -7.81 -12.60 18.58
C LEU A 128 -6.61 -11.66 18.75
N VAL A 129 -5.97 -11.25 17.65
CA VAL A 129 -4.82 -10.32 17.68
C VAL A 129 -5.24 -8.96 18.26
N MET A 130 -6.39 -8.44 17.86
CA MET A 130 -6.93 -7.19 18.39
C MET A 130 -7.25 -7.30 19.88
N GLY A 131 -7.76 -8.45 20.34
CA GLY A 131 -7.96 -8.75 21.75
C GLY A 131 -6.65 -8.72 22.53
N LEU A 132 -5.60 -9.38 22.03
CA LEU A 132 -4.27 -9.37 22.66
C LEU A 132 -3.65 -7.98 22.72
N ILE A 133 -3.76 -7.18 21.65
CA ILE A 133 -3.25 -5.80 21.64
C ILE A 133 -3.97 -4.93 22.68
N LYS A 134 -5.28 -5.11 22.87
CA LYS A 134 -6.05 -4.34 23.87
C LYS A 134 -5.62 -4.60 25.30
N GLU A 135 -5.13 -5.81 25.59
CA GLU A 135 -4.56 -6.16 26.89
C GLU A 135 -3.15 -5.58 27.10
N THR A 136 -2.56 -4.94 26.08
CA THR A 136 -1.27 -4.26 26.17
C THR A 136 -1.44 -2.74 26.19
N ASP A 137 -0.60 -2.03 26.93
CA ASP A 137 -0.54 -0.55 26.93
C ASP A 137 0.18 -0.01 25.66
N VAL A 138 0.10 -0.73 24.54
CA VAL A 138 0.79 -0.40 23.30
C VAL A 138 -0.23 -0.01 22.23
N SER A 139 -0.14 1.23 21.76
CA SER A 139 -0.89 1.68 20.59
C SER A 139 -0.25 1.13 19.31
N VAL A 140 -0.89 0.14 18.69
CA VAL A 140 -0.38 -0.52 17.48
C VAL A 140 -1.31 -0.29 16.30
N ASN A 141 -0.76 0.27 15.21
CA ASN A 141 -1.45 0.33 13.93
C ASN A 141 -1.25 -0.99 13.16
N VAL A 142 -2.21 -1.91 13.28
CA VAL A 142 -2.11 -3.25 12.67
C VAL A 142 -1.91 -3.19 11.16
N THR A 143 -2.54 -2.24 10.46
CA THR A 143 -2.37 -2.08 9.00
C THR A 143 -0.93 -1.74 8.64
N GLU A 144 -0.31 -0.81 9.38
CA GLU A 144 1.09 -0.45 9.20
C GLU A 144 2.02 -1.63 9.49
N CYS A 145 1.77 -2.34 10.61
CA CYS A 145 2.55 -3.51 10.98
C CYS A 145 2.45 -4.61 9.92
N LEU A 146 1.26 -4.90 9.39
CA LEU A 146 1.07 -5.89 8.32
C LEU A 146 1.84 -5.49 7.06
N LEU A 147 1.85 -4.21 6.67
CA LEU A 147 2.67 -3.75 5.54
C LEU A 147 4.16 -3.99 5.77
N LYS A 148 4.68 -3.57 6.93
CA LYS A 148 6.10 -3.75 7.28
C LYS A 148 6.50 -5.22 7.33
N LEU A 149 5.67 -6.05 7.96
CA LEU A 149 5.89 -7.48 8.05
C LEU A 149 5.83 -8.16 6.69
N GLN A 150 4.92 -7.76 5.80
CA GLN A 150 4.81 -8.32 4.45
C GLN A 150 6.13 -8.23 3.66
N GLY A 151 6.91 -7.16 3.86
CA GLY A 151 8.22 -7.00 3.21
C GLY A 151 9.32 -7.89 3.79
N SER A 152 9.15 -8.36 5.03
CA SER A 152 10.13 -9.17 5.77
C SER A 152 9.91 -10.67 5.61
N ILE A 153 8.79 -11.08 5.02
CA ILE A 153 8.42 -12.48 4.87
C ILE A 153 9.12 -13.05 3.62
N PRO A 154 9.83 -14.19 3.74
CA PRO A 154 10.33 -14.92 2.58
C PRO A 154 9.18 -15.19 1.59
N ASP A 155 9.48 -15.26 0.30
CA ASP A 155 8.41 -15.45 -0.69
C ASP A 155 7.58 -16.69 -0.34
N ASN A 156 6.30 -16.49 -0.02
CA ASN A 156 5.41 -17.55 0.47
C ASN A 156 5.18 -18.59 -0.64
N GLU A 157 5.83 -19.75 -0.52
CA GLU A 157 5.76 -20.85 -1.48
C GLU A 157 4.31 -21.30 -1.72
N ASP A 158 3.43 -21.20 -0.73
CA ASP A 158 2.04 -21.65 -0.87
C ASP A 158 1.22 -20.80 -1.85
N LEU A 159 1.65 -19.56 -2.10
CA LEU A 159 1.01 -18.69 -3.08
C LEU A 159 1.57 -18.87 -4.49
N LYS A 160 2.77 -19.41 -4.64
CA LYS A 160 3.44 -19.52 -5.95
C LYS A 160 2.82 -20.64 -6.77
N CYS A 161 2.70 -20.38 -8.07
CA CYS A 161 2.45 -21.42 -9.06
C CYS A 161 3.70 -22.31 -9.17
N SER A 162 3.52 -23.63 -9.16
CA SER A 162 4.63 -24.62 -9.15
C SER A 162 5.27 -24.84 -10.54
N ARG A 163 4.60 -24.34 -11.58
CA ARG A 163 5.03 -24.40 -12.98
C ARG A 163 6.41 -23.79 -13.23
N THR A 164 7.26 -24.52 -13.95
CA THR A 164 8.67 -24.17 -14.17
C THR A 164 8.90 -23.27 -15.38
N GLU A 165 7.90 -23.03 -16.21
CA GLU A 165 8.04 -22.19 -17.40
C GLU A 165 8.32 -20.72 -17.03
N ASP A 166 9.14 -20.06 -17.85
CA ASP A 166 9.62 -18.70 -17.59
C ASP A 166 8.49 -17.70 -17.32
N ALA A 167 7.34 -17.84 -18.00
CA ALA A 167 6.17 -16.98 -17.78
C ALA A 167 5.63 -17.06 -16.34
N PHE A 168 5.56 -18.27 -15.76
CA PHE A 168 5.07 -18.47 -14.39
C PHE A 168 6.10 -18.05 -13.34
N GLN A 169 7.38 -18.31 -13.60
CA GLN A 169 8.48 -17.86 -12.73
C GLN A 169 8.56 -16.33 -12.69
N GLU A 170 8.42 -15.68 -13.85
CA GLU A 170 8.40 -14.23 -13.95
C GLU A 170 7.15 -13.65 -13.28
N PHE A 171 5.97 -14.25 -13.48
CA PHE A 171 4.75 -13.87 -12.75
C PHE A 171 4.94 -13.91 -11.23
N ASN A 172 5.46 -15.02 -10.70
CA ASN A 172 5.75 -15.18 -9.26
C ASN A 172 6.72 -14.10 -8.76
N ARG A 173 7.76 -13.78 -9.55
CA ARG A 173 8.75 -12.75 -9.24
C ARG A 173 8.12 -11.35 -9.23
N ARG A 174 7.29 -11.01 -10.22
CA ARG A 174 6.62 -9.70 -10.32
C ARG A 174 5.63 -9.49 -9.19
N ALA A 175 4.85 -10.52 -8.83
CA ALA A 175 3.92 -10.46 -7.72
C ALA A 175 4.65 -10.24 -6.38
N SER A 176 5.74 -10.98 -6.16
CA SER A 176 6.56 -10.85 -4.94
C SER A 176 7.25 -9.48 -4.88
N TYR A 177 7.76 -8.98 -5.99
CA TYR A 177 8.38 -7.66 -6.06
C TYR A 177 7.39 -6.54 -5.77
N LEU A 178 6.19 -6.54 -6.36
CA LEU A 178 5.16 -5.54 -6.06
C LEU A 178 4.84 -5.49 -4.56
N LYS A 179 4.65 -6.64 -3.91
CA LYS A 179 4.41 -6.71 -2.46
C LYS A 179 5.56 -6.10 -1.64
N LYS A 180 6.81 -6.34 -2.04
CA LYS A 180 8.02 -5.77 -1.40
C LYS A 180 8.13 -4.26 -1.59
N VAL A 181 7.73 -3.73 -2.75
CA VAL A 181 7.70 -2.28 -2.97
C VAL A 181 6.61 -1.63 -2.09
N LEU A 182 5.41 -2.22 -2.05
CA LEU A 182 4.29 -1.73 -1.22
C LEU A 182 4.62 -1.75 0.28
N SER A 183 5.37 -2.74 0.76
CA SER A 183 5.77 -2.83 2.18
C SER A 183 6.69 -1.73 2.65
N ARG A 184 7.34 -0.98 1.75
CA ARG A 184 8.23 0.14 2.11
C ARG A 184 7.49 1.45 2.36
N ILE A 185 6.21 1.52 1.98
CA ILE A 185 5.39 2.73 2.12
C ILE A 185 5.44 3.30 3.55
N PRO A 186 5.25 2.51 4.63
CA PRO A 186 5.29 3.06 5.98
C PRO A 186 6.59 3.78 6.36
N ASP A 187 7.72 3.31 5.84
CA ASP A 187 9.04 3.87 6.17
C ASP A 187 9.39 5.06 5.27
N GLU A 188 8.91 5.05 4.02
CA GLU A 188 9.26 6.05 3.01
C GLU A 188 8.25 7.21 2.93
N ILE A 189 7.00 7.04 3.40
CA ILE A 189 5.89 8.02 3.21
C ILE A 189 6.15 9.42 3.77
N ASN A 190 6.98 9.53 4.81
CA ASN A 190 7.31 10.81 5.44
C ASN A 190 8.38 11.60 4.68
N ASP A 191 9.23 10.92 3.90
CA ASP A 191 10.22 11.58 3.04
C ASP A 191 9.65 11.73 1.63
N ARG A 192 9.22 12.96 1.30
CA ARG A 192 8.53 13.23 0.04
C ARG A 192 9.31 12.76 -1.18
N LYS A 193 10.62 12.96 -1.22
CA LYS A 193 11.44 12.61 -2.40
C LYS A 193 11.50 11.09 -2.58
N THR A 194 11.85 10.38 -1.51
CA THR A 194 11.92 8.92 -1.48
C THR A 194 10.55 8.33 -1.81
N PHE A 195 9.49 8.82 -1.17
CA PHE A 195 8.13 8.32 -1.39
C PHE A 195 7.67 8.47 -2.85
N LEU A 196 8.03 9.56 -3.52
CA LEU A 196 7.73 9.75 -4.94
C LEU A 196 8.45 8.75 -5.83
N ASP A 197 9.67 8.38 -5.49
CA ASP A 197 10.41 7.34 -6.20
C ASP A 197 9.77 5.96 -5.93
N THR A 198 9.33 5.68 -4.70
CA THR A 198 8.52 4.50 -4.36
C THR A 198 7.24 4.44 -5.20
N ILE A 199 6.50 5.53 -5.34
CA ILE A 199 5.27 5.58 -6.13
C ILE A 199 5.53 5.24 -7.61
N LYS A 200 6.63 5.75 -8.18
CA LYS A 200 7.02 5.40 -9.56
C LYS A 200 7.38 3.92 -9.68
N GLU A 201 8.07 3.38 -8.68
CA GLU A 201 8.44 1.97 -8.63
C GLU A 201 7.20 1.07 -8.51
N ILE A 202 6.22 1.45 -7.67
CA ILE A 202 4.92 0.77 -7.56
C ILE A 202 4.21 0.78 -8.91
N ALA A 203 4.16 1.92 -9.61
CA ALA A 203 3.53 2.02 -10.93
C ALA A 203 4.16 1.05 -11.94
N SER A 204 5.50 1.01 -11.97
CA SER A 204 6.25 0.09 -12.83
C SER A 204 5.98 -1.37 -12.47
N ALA A 205 5.96 -1.70 -11.17
CA ALA A 205 5.70 -3.06 -10.69
C ALA A 205 4.28 -3.53 -11.00
N ILE A 206 3.27 -2.66 -10.84
CA ILE A 206 1.87 -2.93 -11.22
C ILE A 206 1.78 -3.26 -12.71
N LYS A 207 2.38 -2.44 -13.58
CA LYS A 207 2.36 -2.67 -15.02
C LYS A 207 3.00 -4.02 -15.36
N LYS A 208 4.21 -4.27 -14.86
CA LYS A 208 4.94 -5.53 -15.12
C LYS A 208 4.20 -6.77 -14.59
N LEU A 209 3.48 -6.65 -13.46
CA LEU A 209 2.63 -7.72 -12.96
C LEU A 209 1.44 -7.97 -13.91
N LEU A 210 0.78 -6.93 -14.38
CA LEU A 210 -0.35 -7.06 -15.33
C LEU A 210 0.09 -7.67 -16.66
N ASP A 211 1.26 -7.29 -17.17
CA ASP A 211 1.85 -7.90 -18.37
C ASP A 211 2.09 -9.40 -18.13
N ALA A 212 2.72 -9.78 -17.02
CA ALA A 212 2.95 -11.18 -16.66
C ALA A 212 1.64 -11.97 -16.46
N VAL A 213 0.58 -11.35 -15.92
CA VAL A 213 -0.76 -11.96 -15.82
C VAL A 213 -1.34 -12.27 -17.20
N ASN A 214 -1.16 -11.37 -18.17
CA ASN A 214 -1.60 -11.62 -19.54
C ASN A 214 -0.83 -12.78 -20.17
N ASP A 215 0.48 -12.84 -19.93
CA ASP A 215 1.34 -13.90 -20.45
C ASP A 215 0.90 -15.27 -19.91
N VAL A 216 0.73 -15.43 -18.60
CA VAL A 216 0.25 -16.71 -18.01
C VAL A 216 -1.18 -17.05 -18.43
N SER A 217 -2.02 -16.04 -18.71
CA SER A 217 -3.39 -16.23 -19.21
C SER A 217 -3.44 -16.91 -20.59
N THR A 218 -2.35 -16.84 -21.37
CA THR A 218 -2.23 -17.56 -22.65
C THR A 218 -2.09 -19.08 -22.47
N TYR A 219 -1.62 -19.54 -21.31
CA TYR A 219 -1.43 -20.95 -20.98
C TYR A 219 -2.68 -21.63 -20.40
N ILE A 220 -3.78 -20.87 -20.20
CA ILE A 220 -5.05 -21.39 -19.69
C ILE A 220 -5.98 -21.68 -20.86
N PRO A 221 -6.17 -22.96 -21.26
CA PRO A 221 -6.90 -23.30 -22.48
C PRO A 221 -8.42 -23.19 -22.32
N SER A 222 -8.94 -23.28 -21.09
CA SER A 222 -10.39 -23.21 -20.85
C SER A 222 -10.87 -21.76 -20.75
N PRO A 223 -11.85 -21.33 -21.57
CA PRO A 223 -12.38 -19.98 -21.54
C PRO A 223 -13.06 -19.65 -20.21
N TYR A 224 -13.64 -20.66 -19.53
CA TYR A 224 -14.23 -20.49 -18.20
C TYR A 224 -13.17 -20.22 -17.12
N ARG A 225 -12.07 -21.00 -17.12
CA ARG A 225 -10.95 -20.80 -16.18
C ARG A 225 -10.26 -19.45 -16.40
N LYS A 226 -10.14 -19.05 -17.67
CA LYS A 226 -9.63 -17.73 -18.06
C LYS A 226 -10.51 -16.59 -17.54
N GLN A 227 -11.83 -16.78 -17.45
CA GLN A 227 -12.75 -15.77 -16.92
C GLN A 227 -12.48 -15.46 -15.43
N ALA A 228 -12.10 -16.46 -14.63
CA ALA A 228 -11.75 -16.26 -13.22
C ALA A 228 -10.51 -15.35 -13.09
N LEU A 229 -9.46 -15.62 -13.86
CA LEU A 229 -8.25 -14.80 -13.87
C LEU A 229 -8.52 -13.37 -14.37
N GLU A 230 -9.30 -13.20 -15.44
CA GLU A 230 -9.68 -11.88 -15.95
C GLU A 230 -10.57 -11.11 -14.96
N HIS A 231 -11.40 -11.80 -14.18
CA HIS A 231 -12.14 -11.17 -13.09
C HIS A 231 -11.19 -10.64 -11.99
N ARG A 232 -10.23 -11.45 -11.54
CA ARG A 232 -9.24 -11.02 -10.54
C ARG A 232 -8.37 -9.87 -11.03
N LYS A 233 -7.95 -9.92 -12.30
CA LYS A 233 -7.22 -8.82 -12.96
C LYS A 233 -8.01 -7.52 -12.96
N ARG A 234 -9.32 -7.56 -13.27
CA ARG A 234 -10.19 -6.37 -13.24
C ARG A 234 -10.33 -5.79 -11.83
N GLU A 235 -10.53 -6.63 -10.81
CA GLU A 235 -10.57 -6.15 -9.42
C GLU A 235 -9.22 -5.54 -9.00
N PHE A 236 -8.09 -6.16 -9.34
CA PHE A 236 -6.78 -5.58 -9.06
C PHE A 236 -6.59 -4.20 -9.72
N VAL A 237 -7.02 -4.02 -10.97
CA VAL A 237 -6.98 -2.71 -11.66
C VAL A 237 -7.90 -1.68 -10.98
N LYS A 238 -9.07 -2.10 -10.50
CA LYS A 238 -9.97 -1.22 -9.71
C LYS A 238 -9.29 -0.75 -8.42
N TYR A 239 -8.65 -1.66 -7.68
CA TYR A 239 -7.94 -1.31 -6.44
C TYR A 239 -6.66 -0.51 -6.69
N SER A 240 -5.95 -0.70 -7.81
CA SER A 240 -4.81 0.14 -8.17
C SER A 240 -5.20 1.58 -8.47
N LYS A 241 -6.34 1.79 -9.14
CA LYS A 241 -6.94 3.13 -9.34
C LYS A 241 -7.37 3.76 -8.01
N ARG A 242 -7.96 2.98 -7.11
CA ARG A 242 -8.32 3.44 -5.75
C ARG A 242 -7.08 3.88 -4.98
N PHE A 243 -5.99 3.11 -5.02
CA PHE A 243 -4.71 3.49 -4.44
C PHE A 243 -4.18 4.82 -5.02
N SER A 244 -4.24 5.00 -6.35
CA SER A 244 -3.83 6.28 -6.97
C SER A 244 -4.65 7.46 -6.47
N ASN A 245 -5.97 7.30 -6.36
CA ASN A 245 -6.84 8.36 -5.88
C ASN A 245 -6.59 8.66 -4.40
N THR A 246 -6.33 7.61 -3.60
CA THR A 246 -5.94 7.76 -2.20
C THR A 246 -4.63 8.52 -2.05
N LEU A 247 -3.64 8.29 -2.94
CA LEU A 247 -2.42 9.09 -2.96
C LEU A 247 -2.69 10.57 -3.29
N LYS A 248 -3.62 10.86 -4.21
CA LYS A 248 -4.02 12.25 -4.52
C LYS A 248 -4.60 12.95 -3.30
N GLU A 249 -5.49 12.26 -2.59
CA GLU A 249 -6.11 12.75 -1.36
C GLU A 249 -5.06 12.90 -0.26
N PHE A 250 -4.16 11.94 -0.10
CA PHE A 250 -3.04 12.02 0.84
C PHE A 250 -2.17 13.26 0.63
N PHE A 251 -1.79 13.59 -0.61
CA PHE A 251 -1.02 14.81 -0.83
C PHE A 251 -1.82 16.08 -0.48
N LYS A 252 -3.15 16.07 -0.58
CA LYS A 252 -4.00 17.22 -0.20
C LYS A 252 -4.23 17.32 1.31
N GLU A 253 -4.51 16.20 1.96
CA GLU A 253 -5.09 16.15 3.30
C GLU A 253 -4.14 15.54 4.34
N GLY A 254 -3.05 14.88 3.90
CA GLY A 254 -2.05 14.26 4.77
C GLY A 254 -2.50 12.95 5.45
N GLN A 255 -3.63 12.35 5.06
CA GLN A 255 -4.17 11.16 5.73
C GLN A 255 -3.39 9.87 5.38
N VAL A 256 -2.34 9.60 6.16
CA VAL A 256 -1.45 8.42 6.01
C VAL A 256 -2.20 7.09 6.06
N GLN A 257 -3.16 6.94 6.98
CA GLN A 257 -3.81 5.65 7.21
C GLN A 257 -4.57 5.13 5.99
N ALA A 258 -5.16 6.03 5.19
CA ALA A 258 -5.85 5.65 3.97
C ALA A 258 -4.89 5.04 2.94
N VAL A 259 -3.66 5.58 2.85
CA VAL A 259 -2.61 5.04 1.97
C VAL A 259 -2.20 3.64 2.40
N PHE A 260 -2.05 3.41 3.71
CA PHE A 260 -1.71 2.09 4.24
C PHE A 260 -2.81 1.06 3.92
N VAL A 261 -4.07 1.41 4.20
CA VAL A 261 -5.21 0.52 3.92
C VAL A 261 -5.28 0.19 2.43
N SER A 262 -5.16 1.18 1.55
CA SER A 262 -5.20 0.97 0.10
C SER A 262 -4.01 0.15 -0.43
N ALA A 263 -2.82 0.28 0.14
CA ALA A 263 -1.68 -0.58 -0.16
C ALA A 263 -1.89 -2.04 0.28
N VAL A 264 -2.49 -2.24 1.46
CA VAL A 264 -2.89 -3.58 1.94
C VAL A 264 -3.88 -4.25 1.00
N TYR A 265 -4.87 -3.50 0.48
CA TYR A 265 -5.78 -4.01 -0.54
C TYR A 265 -5.04 -4.47 -1.80
N LEU A 266 -4.00 -3.75 -2.25
CA LEU A 266 -3.21 -4.18 -3.41
C LEU A 266 -2.47 -5.49 -3.16
N ILE A 267 -1.84 -5.66 -1.99
CA ILE A 267 -1.21 -6.92 -1.59
C ILE A 267 -2.23 -8.07 -1.58
N TYR A 268 -3.39 -7.82 -0.99
CA TYR A 268 -4.49 -8.78 -0.93
C TYR A 268 -4.96 -9.22 -2.33
N GLN A 269 -5.19 -8.26 -3.24
CA GLN A 269 -5.56 -8.56 -4.62
C GLN A 269 -4.45 -9.27 -5.40
N THR A 270 -3.17 -8.93 -5.16
CA THR A 270 -2.04 -9.67 -5.72
C THR A 270 -2.05 -11.13 -5.27
N ASN A 271 -2.29 -11.41 -3.99
CA ASN A 271 -2.37 -12.78 -3.48
C ASN A 271 -3.54 -13.55 -4.11
N HIS A 272 -4.70 -12.91 -4.33
CA HIS A 272 -5.84 -13.53 -5.03
C HIS A 272 -5.53 -13.89 -6.49
N ILE A 273 -4.82 -13.02 -7.21
CA ILE A 273 -4.34 -13.35 -8.56
C ILE A 273 -3.40 -14.55 -8.51
N MET A 274 -2.42 -14.55 -7.58
CA MET A 274 -1.47 -15.65 -7.45
C MET A 274 -2.17 -16.99 -7.17
N VAL A 275 -3.09 -17.04 -6.20
CA VAL A 275 -3.87 -18.24 -5.88
C VAL A 275 -4.72 -18.69 -7.06
N THR A 276 -5.31 -17.76 -7.81
CA THR A 276 -6.10 -18.11 -9.00
C THR A 276 -5.21 -18.72 -10.07
N VAL A 277 -4.06 -18.10 -10.39
CA VAL A 277 -3.10 -18.67 -11.36
C VAL A 277 -2.64 -20.05 -10.91
N LYS A 278 -2.36 -20.23 -9.62
CA LYS A 278 -2.01 -21.52 -9.04
C LYS A 278 -3.11 -22.56 -9.28
N ASN A 279 -4.33 -22.29 -8.83
CA ASN A 279 -5.45 -23.24 -8.92
C ASN A 279 -5.85 -23.61 -10.35
N GLU A 280 -5.67 -22.69 -11.30
CA GLU A 280 -6.07 -22.92 -12.69
C GLU A 280 -4.97 -23.61 -13.52
N CYS A 281 -3.71 -23.62 -13.05
CA CYS A 281 -2.54 -24.05 -13.80
C CYS A 281 -1.71 -25.18 -13.17
N ASP A 282 -1.75 -25.35 -11.84
CA ASP A 282 -1.23 -26.53 -11.14
C ASP A 282 -2.26 -27.67 -11.17
#